data_AF-S7Z8T9-F1
#
_entry.id   AF-S7Z8T9-F1
#
_cell.length_a   1.000
_cell.length_b   1.000
_cell.length_c   1.000
_cell.angle_alpha   90.00
_cell.angle_beta   90.00
_cell.angle_gamma   90.00
#
_symmetry.space_group_name_H-M   'P 1'
#
loop_
_entity.id
_entity.type
_entity.pdbx_description
1 polymer ?
#
loop_
_entity_poly.entity_id
_entity_poly.type
_entity_poly.pdbx_seq_one_letter_code
_entity_poly.pdbx_strand_id
1 'polypeptide(L)'
;MLPSRFSADLTLILFLLVPIPSGKADTLSETAFETARREACEEIGLADIHQPLPAPFSVEHLCELPANLAKTELVVRPCVALLHSFDPATGINADPETELIPRLDAREVAAVFTARFDDFLRLQNSEGRGEGDWYKGSWSLWHNSNWRMHQFFVHSAHRAIRPRSRSNKDQNTAVDTLTRQEESGQVPHYRVFGMTARILVDAARIAFAREPEFAHNSHFGDEEMISKLRRLGRLRDERRPGEELTREMMERAAKLS
;
A
#
# COMPACT_ATOMS: atom_id res chain seq x y z
N MET A 1 13.04 -4.27 -19.17
CA MET A 1 12.67 -3.18 -20.11
C MET A 1 11.20 -3.37 -20.46
N LEU A 2 10.33 -2.58 -19.85
CA LEU A 2 8.92 -2.51 -20.24
C LEU A 2 8.85 -1.75 -21.59
N PRO A 3 8.23 -2.29 -22.65
CA PRO A 3 8.24 -1.71 -23.98
C PRO A 3 7.49 -0.36 -24.02
N SER A 4 7.94 0.55 -24.88
CA SER A 4 7.51 1.96 -25.02
C SER A 4 6.07 2.18 -25.53
N ARG A 5 5.08 1.38 -25.08
CA ARG A 5 3.65 1.52 -25.39
C ARG A 5 2.80 2.06 -24.21
N PHE A 6 3.42 2.39 -23.08
CA PHE A 6 2.74 2.86 -21.86
C PHE A 6 2.40 4.37 -21.90
N SER A 7 1.53 4.80 -22.83
CA SER A 7 1.07 6.19 -22.94
C SER A 7 -0.42 6.40 -22.64
N ALA A 8 -1.12 5.39 -22.14
CA ALA A 8 -2.44 5.55 -21.53
C ALA A 8 -2.27 5.39 -20.02
N ASP A 9 -2.93 6.23 -19.23
CA ASP A 9 -2.83 6.32 -17.77
C ASP A 9 -2.87 4.94 -17.09
N LEU A 10 -1.68 4.40 -16.77
CA LEU A 10 -1.56 3.19 -15.97
C LEU A 10 -1.76 3.54 -14.51
N THR A 11 -2.93 3.20 -13.98
CA THR A 11 -3.15 3.18 -12.54
C THR A 11 -2.63 1.86 -12.00
N LEU A 12 -1.42 1.88 -11.44
CA LEU A 12 -0.94 0.77 -10.64
C LEU A 12 -1.75 0.72 -9.35
N ILE A 13 -2.49 -0.36 -9.14
CA ILE A 13 -3.12 -0.63 -7.86
C ILE A 13 -2.23 -1.57 -7.08
N LEU A 14 -1.63 -1.01 -6.04
CA LEU A 14 -0.88 -1.80 -5.06
C LEU A 14 -1.83 -2.14 -3.92
N PHE A 15 -2.21 -3.42 -3.82
CA PHE A 15 -2.94 -3.90 -2.65
C PHE A 15 -1.94 -4.06 -1.52
N LEU A 16 -2.03 -3.15 -0.56
CA LEU A 16 -1.23 -3.15 0.63
C LEU A 16 -2.11 -3.74 1.74
N LEU A 17 -1.78 -4.94 2.19
CA LEU A 17 -2.35 -5.48 3.42
C LEU A 17 -1.77 -4.64 4.57
N VAL A 18 -2.52 -3.62 4.99
CA VAL A 18 -2.17 -2.75 6.12
C VAL A 18 -2.40 -3.52 7.43
N PRO A 19 -1.69 -3.22 8.55
CA PRO A 19 -1.81 -3.94 9.82
C PRO A 19 -3.10 -3.58 10.55
N ILE A 20 -4.25 -3.90 9.98
CA ILE A 20 -5.53 -3.95 10.69
C ILE A 20 -5.89 -5.44 10.79
N PRO A 21 -6.75 -5.88 11.73
CA PRO A 21 -7.33 -7.22 11.64
C PRO A 21 -7.97 -7.54 10.27
N SER A 22 -8.27 -6.54 9.42
CA SER A 22 -8.54 -6.70 7.98
C SER A 22 -7.21 -6.86 7.22
N GLY A 23 -7.04 -7.98 6.53
CA GLY A 23 -5.83 -8.28 5.75
C GLY A 23 -5.22 -9.65 6.01
N LYS A 24 -5.79 -10.44 6.92
CA LYS A 24 -5.26 -11.76 7.28
C LYS A 24 -5.81 -12.81 6.33
N ALA A 25 -4.98 -13.75 5.90
CA ALA A 25 -5.47 -14.95 5.26
C ALA A 25 -6.46 -15.69 6.18
N ASP A 26 -7.65 -16.00 5.67
CA ASP A 26 -8.70 -16.75 6.36
C ASP A 26 -8.30 -18.21 6.54
N THR A 27 -7.52 -18.74 5.60
CA THR A 27 -7.04 -20.12 5.62
C THR A 27 -5.56 -20.19 5.29
N LEU A 28 -4.88 -21.26 5.72
CA LEU A 28 -3.48 -21.52 5.37
C LEU A 28 -3.26 -21.81 3.88
N SER A 29 -4.32 -22.16 3.16
CA SER A 29 -4.29 -22.44 1.73
C SER A 29 -4.58 -21.23 0.85
N GLU A 30 -5.09 -20.14 1.43
CA GLU A 30 -5.38 -18.91 0.69
C GLU A 30 -4.05 -18.29 0.23
N THR A 31 -3.94 -18.03 -1.07
CA THR A 31 -2.76 -17.36 -1.62
C THR A 31 -2.74 -15.89 -1.20
N ALA A 32 -1.55 -15.27 -1.26
CA ALA A 32 -1.43 -13.85 -0.95
C ALA A 32 -2.27 -12.99 -1.91
N PHE A 33 -2.36 -13.39 -3.19
CA PHE A 33 -3.17 -12.68 -4.17
C PHE A 33 -4.68 -12.85 -3.92
N GLU A 34 -5.15 -14.05 -3.59
CA GLU A 34 -6.56 -14.27 -3.18
C GLU A 34 -6.92 -13.43 -1.96
N THR A 35 -6.07 -13.47 -0.92
CA THR A 35 -6.24 -12.65 0.28
C THR A 35 -6.34 -11.17 -0.07
N ALA A 36 -5.39 -10.66 -0.87
CA ALA A 36 -5.36 -9.25 -1.26
C ALA A 36 -6.61 -8.83 -2.06
N ARG A 37 -7.17 -9.71 -2.88
CA ARG A 37 -8.35 -9.43 -3.70
C ARG A 37 -9.64 -9.48 -2.89
N ARG A 38 -9.77 -10.44 -1.97
CA ARG A 38 -10.88 -10.50 -1.01
C ARG A 38 -10.93 -9.25 -0.14
N GLU A 39 -9.79 -8.87 0.44
CA GLU A 39 -9.67 -7.69 1.30
C GLU A 39 -9.93 -6.39 0.52
N ALA A 40 -9.45 -6.27 -0.72
CA ALA A 40 -9.79 -5.14 -1.59
C ALA A 40 -11.30 -5.06 -1.92
N CYS A 41 -11.97 -6.21 -2.01
CA CYS A 41 -13.41 -6.25 -2.20
C CYS A 41 -14.16 -5.78 -0.96
N GLU A 42 -13.70 -6.17 0.23
CA GLU A 42 -14.29 -5.77 1.51
C GLU A 42 -14.07 -4.28 1.81
N GLU A 43 -12.83 -3.80 1.67
CA GLU A 43 -12.42 -2.46 2.08
C GLU A 43 -12.83 -1.37 1.08
N ILE A 44 -12.58 -1.60 -0.22
CA ILE A 44 -12.77 -0.59 -1.26
C ILE A 44 -13.82 -0.97 -2.31
N GLY A 45 -14.48 -2.11 -2.14
CA GLY A 45 -15.54 -2.56 -3.06
C GLY A 45 -15.04 -2.98 -4.44
N LEU A 46 -13.75 -3.26 -4.58
CA LEU A 46 -13.20 -3.76 -5.83
C LEU A 46 -13.59 -5.22 -6.01
N ALA A 47 -14.39 -5.53 -7.03
CA ALA A 47 -14.88 -6.89 -7.29
C ALA A 47 -13.76 -7.94 -7.13
N ASP A 48 -14.05 -9.01 -6.38
CA ASP A 48 -13.13 -10.12 -6.08
C ASP A 48 -12.73 -10.93 -7.34
N ILE A 49 -11.77 -11.86 -7.26
CA ILE A 49 -11.22 -12.66 -8.37
C ILE A 49 -12.30 -13.35 -9.20
N HIS A 50 -13.36 -13.83 -8.55
CA HIS A 50 -14.45 -14.56 -9.21
C HIS A 50 -15.63 -13.67 -9.61
N GLN A 51 -15.55 -12.36 -9.35
CA GLN A 51 -16.62 -11.41 -9.63
C GLN A 51 -16.27 -10.58 -10.87
N PRO A 52 -17.24 -10.32 -11.76
CA PRO A 52 -16.99 -9.52 -12.94
C PRO A 52 -16.77 -8.06 -12.56
N LEU A 53 -15.76 -7.43 -13.16
CA LEU A 53 -15.59 -5.98 -13.15
C LEU A 53 -16.45 -5.36 -14.27
N PRO A 54 -16.98 -4.14 -14.07
CA PRO A 54 -17.66 -3.43 -15.14
C PRO A 54 -16.68 -3.15 -16.29
N ALA A 55 -17.11 -3.35 -17.53
CA ALA A 55 -16.29 -2.98 -18.69
C ALA A 55 -15.97 -1.47 -18.67
N PRO A 56 -14.76 -1.04 -19.08
CA PRO A 56 -13.65 -1.82 -19.64
C PRO A 56 -12.67 -2.38 -18.59
N PHE A 57 -13.01 -2.33 -17.30
CA PHE A 57 -12.07 -2.61 -16.23
C PHE A 57 -11.72 -4.10 -16.13
N SER A 58 -10.43 -4.39 -15.95
CA SER A 58 -9.95 -5.71 -15.56
C SER A 58 -8.70 -5.60 -14.70
N VAL A 59 -8.49 -6.58 -13.82
CA VAL A 59 -7.33 -6.63 -12.93
C VAL A 59 -6.42 -7.77 -13.38
N GLU A 60 -5.19 -7.41 -13.75
CA GLU A 60 -4.15 -8.37 -14.12
C GLU A 60 -3.13 -8.49 -12.98
N HIS A 61 -2.98 -9.69 -12.43
CA HIS A 61 -1.94 -9.97 -11.44
C HIS A 61 -0.56 -10.00 -12.10
N LEU A 62 0.36 -9.15 -11.63
CA LEU A 62 1.72 -9.09 -12.17
C LEU A 62 2.68 -9.97 -11.36
N CYS A 63 2.77 -9.72 -10.05
CA CYS A 63 3.67 -10.46 -9.16
C CYS A 63 3.39 -10.20 -7.68
N GLU A 64 3.99 -11.05 -6.84
CA GLU A 64 4.14 -10.83 -5.41
C GLU A 64 5.55 -10.31 -5.11
N LEU A 65 5.66 -9.27 -4.27
CA LEU A 65 6.94 -8.72 -3.83
C LEU A 65 7.48 -9.48 -2.60
N PRO A 66 8.78 -9.34 -2.27
CA PRO A 66 9.33 -9.87 -1.02
C PRO A 66 8.53 -9.40 0.20
N ALA A 67 8.30 -10.31 1.15
CA ALA A 67 7.51 -10.01 2.33
C ALA A 67 8.22 -9.00 3.25
N ASN A 68 7.46 -8.10 3.87
CA ASN A 68 7.96 -7.11 4.81
C ASN A 68 7.56 -7.51 6.24
N LEU A 69 8.42 -7.23 7.21
CA LEU A 69 8.18 -7.54 8.62
C LEU A 69 7.93 -6.27 9.43
N ALA A 70 6.77 -6.19 10.08
CA ALA A 70 6.42 -5.09 10.97
C ALA A 70 7.05 -5.29 12.36
N LYS A 71 7.20 -4.19 13.10
CA LYS A 71 7.52 -4.22 14.55
C LYS A 71 6.53 -5.04 15.37
N THR A 72 5.28 -5.12 14.90
CA THR A 72 4.19 -5.86 15.54
C THR A 72 4.19 -7.35 15.21
N GLU A 73 5.24 -7.86 14.56
CA GLU A 73 5.37 -9.24 14.06
C GLU A 73 4.38 -9.62 12.96
N LEU A 74 3.76 -8.63 12.34
CA LEU A 74 2.98 -8.85 11.14
C LEU A 74 3.94 -9.02 9.95
N VAL A 75 3.73 -10.09 9.19
CA VAL A 75 4.38 -10.30 7.90
C VAL A 75 3.39 -9.96 6.80
N VAL A 76 3.79 -9.07 5.90
CA VAL A 76 2.96 -8.62 4.78
C VAL A 76 3.61 -9.05 3.48
N ARG A 77 2.88 -9.79 2.65
CA ARG A 77 3.26 -10.14 1.27
C ARG A 77 2.56 -9.18 0.31
N PRO A 78 3.26 -8.20 -0.28
CA PRO A 78 2.61 -7.25 -1.18
C PRO A 78 2.30 -7.90 -2.53
N CYS A 79 1.12 -7.64 -3.07
CA CYS A 79 0.71 -8.09 -4.40
C CYS A 79 0.58 -6.90 -5.34
N VAL A 80 1.18 -7.00 -6.52
CA VAL A 80 1.18 -5.95 -7.54
C VAL A 80 0.25 -6.38 -8.66
N ALA A 81 -0.73 -5.53 -8.96
CA ALA A 81 -1.66 -5.75 -10.05
C ALA A 81 -1.82 -4.51 -10.92
N LEU A 82 -2.11 -4.74 -12.19
CA LEU A 82 -2.47 -3.70 -13.13
C LEU A 82 -3.99 -3.60 -13.23
N LEU A 83 -4.54 -2.41 -12.99
CA LEU A 83 -5.91 -2.10 -13.34
C LEU A 83 -5.95 -1.56 -14.77
N HIS A 84 -6.49 -2.37 -15.68
CA HIS A 84 -6.79 -1.94 -17.04
C HIS A 84 -8.05 -1.09 -17.01
N SER A 85 -8.01 0.04 -17.71
CA SER A 85 -9.15 0.95 -17.87
C SER A 85 -9.44 1.29 -19.33
N PHE A 86 -8.70 0.69 -20.25
CA PHE A 86 -8.84 0.86 -21.69
C PHE A 86 -9.08 -0.49 -22.35
N ASP A 87 -10.14 -0.58 -23.14
CA ASP A 87 -10.43 -1.73 -23.99
C ASP A 87 -9.97 -1.43 -25.44
N PRO A 88 -8.92 -2.09 -25.94
CA PRO A 88 -8.42 -1.86 -27.29
C PRO A 88 -9.36 -2.35 -28.40
N ALA A 89 -10.29 -3.26 -28.11
CA ALA A 89 -11.23 -3.79 -29.10
C ALA A 89 -12.41 -2.84 -29.34
N THR A 90 -12.91 -2.20 -28.27
CA THR A 90 -14.04 -1.25 -28.35
C THR A 90 -13.60 0.20 -28.40
N GLY A 91 -12.36 0.50 -28.01
CA GLY A 91 -11.83 1.86 -27.88
C GLY A 91 -12.35 2.61 -26.65
N ILE A 92 -13.09 1.94 -25.76
CA ILE A 92 -13.62 2.54 -24.54
C ILE A 92 -12.46 2.76 -23.57
N ASN A 93 -12.35 3.98 -23.05
CA ASN A 93 -11.43 4.37 -22.00
C ASN A 93 -12.25 4.94 -20.84
N ALA A 94 -12.06 4.42 -19.64
CA ALA A 94 -12.78 4.83 -18.45
C ALA A 94 -11.81 5.36 -17.39
N ASP A 95 -12.23 6.36 -16.62
CA ASP A 95 -11.41 6.85 -15.49
C ASP A 95 -11.74 6.03 -14.22
N PRO A 96 -10.79 5.23 -13.68
CA PRO A 96 -11.04 4.43 -12.49
C PRO A 96 -11.41 5.26 -11.25
N GLU A 97 -10.98 6.53 -11.16
CA GLU A 97 -11.33 7.39 -10.03
C GLU A 97 -12.81 7.80 -10.03
N THR A 98 -13.47 7.80 -11.19
CA THR A 98 -14.86 8.29 -11.33
C THR A 98 -15.85 7.21 -11.73
N GLU A 99 -15.40 6.15 -12.40
CA GLU A 99 -16.26 5.11 -12.96
C GLU A 99 -16.13 3.79 -12.19
N LEU A 100 -14.92 3.48 -11.71
CA LEU A 100 -14.71 2.41 -10.74
C LEU A 100 -14.85 2.97 -9.32
N ILE A 101 -15.98 3.63 -9.04
CA ILE A 101 -16.21 4.30 -7.75
C ILE A 101 -16.09 3.26 -6.63
N PRO A 102 -15.05 3.35 -5.78
CA PRO A 102 -14.88 2.46 -4.66
C PRO A 102 -16.08 2.57 -3.72
N ARG A 103 -16.72 1.43 -3.42
CA ARG A 103 -17.68 1.37 -2.32
C ARG A 103 -16.88 1.13 -1.06
N LEU A 104 -16.50 2.22 -0.41
CA LEU A 104 -15.66 2.17 0.77
C LEU A 104 -16.48 1.70 1.98
N ASP A 105 -15.98 0.71 2.73
CA ASP A 105 -16.48 0.46 4.08
C ASP A 105 -15.88 1.50 5.02
N ALA A 106 -16.72 2.36 5.57
CA ALA A 106 -16.29 3.43 6.46
C ALA A 106 -15.81 2.96 7.83
N ARG A 107 -16.02 1.68 8.18
CA ARG A 107 -15.43 1.07 9.38
C ARG A 107 -13.92 0.86 9.20
N GLU A 108 -13.46 0.70 7.96
CA GLU A 108 -12.12 0.26 7.64
C GLU A 108 -11.35 1.30 6.83
N VAL A 109 -12.02 1.99 5.89
CA VAL A 109 -11.42 2.95 4.96
C VAL A 109 -12.00 4.34 5.13
N ALA A 110 -11.15 5.28 5.54
CA ALA A 110 -11.52 6.69 5.68
C ALA A 110 -11.55 7.44 4.32
N ALA A 111 -10.63 7.10 3.42
CA ALA A 111 -10.53 7.69 2.09
C ALA A 111 -9.66 6.82 1.17
N VAL A 112 -9.89 6.93 -0.15
CA VAL A 112 -9.03 6.41 -1.21
C VAL A 112 -8.51 7.58 -2.03
N PHE A 113 -7.22 7.57 -2.35
CA PHE A 113 -6.57 8.58 -3.19
C PHE A 113 -5.57 7.90 -4.13
N THR A 114 -5.23 8.59 -5.20
CA THR A 114 -4.21 8.17 -6.16
C THR A 114 -2.99 9.07 -6.08
N ALA A 115 -1.82 8.54 -6.44
CA ALA A 115 -0.59 9.28 -6.57
C ALA A 115 0.20 8.73 -7.75
N ARG A 116 0.96 9.60 -8.43
CA ARG A 116 1.83 9.15 -9.53
C ARG A 116 2.91 8.23 -8.99
N PHE A 117 2.98 7.03 -9.55
CA PHE A 117 3.86 6.00 -9.01
C PHE A 117 5.35 6.37 -9.09
N ASP A 118 5.74 7.12 -10.13
CA ASP A 118 7.13 7.54 -10.31
C ASP A 118 7.59 8.61 -9.29
N ASP A 119 6.65 9.32 -8.65
CA ASP A 119 6.95 10.35 -7.63
C ASP A 119 7.47 9.73 -6.32
N PHE A 120 7.18 8.45 -6.06
CA PHE A 120 7.73 7.73 -4.91
C PHE A 120 9.24 7.45 -5.02
N LEU A 121 9.89 7.83 -6.12
CA LEU A 121 11.35 7.79 -6.26
C LEU A 121 11.99 9.18 -6.18
N ARG A 122 11.20 10.25 -6.03
CA ARG A 122 11.68 11.62 -6.17
C ARG A 122 11.67 12.38 -4.85
N LEU A 123 12.64 13.27 -4.65
CA LEU A 123 12.62 14.25 -3.56
C LEU A 123 11.56 15.33 -3.79
N GLN A 124 11.31 15.64 -5.06
CA GLN A 124 10.28 16.56 -5.50
C GLN A 124 9.28 15.83 -6.40
N ASN A 125 7.99 15.91 -6.07
CA ASN A 125 6.95 15.29 -6.90
C ASN A 125 6.76 16.06 -8.22
N SER A 126 5.99 15.47 -9.11
CA SER A 126 5.59 16.06 -10.39
C SER A 126 4.90 17.42 -10.31
N GLU A 127 4.32 17.78 -9.15
CA GLU A 127 3.69 19.08 -8.89
C GLU A 127 4.68 20.15 -8.40
N GLY A 128 5.97 19.82 -8.28
CA GLY A 128 7.01 20.73 -7.79
C GLY A 128 7.11 20.82 -6.27
N ARG A 129 6.43 19.95 -5.52
CA ARG A 129 6.49 19.91 -4.04
C ARG A 129 7.69 19.10 -3.58
N GLY A 130 8.58 19.71 -2.80
CA GLY A 130 9.88 19.15 -2.41
C GLY A 130 9.95 18.62 -0.98
N GLU A 131 11.15 18.63 -0.41
CA GLU A 131 11.39 18.21 0.97
C GLU A 131 10.55 19.02 1.96
N GLY A 132 9.94 18.35 2.93
CA GLY A 132 9.08 19.01 3.92
C GLY A 132 7.60 19.03 3.53
N ASP A 133 7.31 19.11 2.23
CA ASP A 133 5.97 19.19 1.65
C ASP A 133 5.53 17.88 0.99
N TRP A 134 6.39 17.23 0.18
CA TRP A 134 6.13 15.93 -0.44
C TRP A 134 6.77 14.78 0.33
N TYR A 135 8.06 14.89 0.66
CA TYR A 135 8.83 13.79 1.23
C TYR A 135 9.60 14.21 2.49
N LYS A 136 9.61 13.32 3.48
CA LYS A 136 10.52 13.34 4.63
C LYS A 136 11.05 11.94 4.89
N GLY A 137 12.35 11.82 5.13
CA GLY A 137 12.94 10.55 5.51
C GLY A 137 13.81 10.66 6.76
N SER A 138 13.72 9.68 7.64
CA SER A 138 14.59 9.58 8.82
C SER A 138 15.19 8.18 8.93
N TRP A 139 16.43 8.11 9.42
CA TRP A 139 17.00 6.82 9.82
C TRP A 139 16.43 6.46 11.19
N SER A 140 15.92 5.24 11.30
CA SER A 140 15.45 4.66 12.55
C SER A 140 16.25 3.40 12.81
N LEU A 141 16.74 3.25 14.04
CA LEU A 141 17.31 1.98 14.47
C LEU A 141 16.16 0.99 14.68
N TRP A 142 16.17 -0.10 13.93
CA TRP A 142 15.22 -1.19 14.12
C TRP A 142 16.00 -2.49 14.34
N HIS A 143 15.94 -3.00 15.57
CA HIS A 143 16.61 -4.23 16.01
C HIS A 143 18.04 -4.40 15.46
N ASN A 144 18.89 -3.41 15.73
CA ASN A 144 20.31 -3.39 15.33
C ASN A 144 20.60 -3.25 13.83
N SER A 145 19.56 -3.05 13.00
CA SER A 145 19.70 -2.68 11.60
C SER A 145 19.18 -1.25 11.37
N ASN A 146 19.89 -0.49 10.53
CA ASN A 146 19.44 0.84 10.14
C ASN A 146 18.31 0.69 9.12
N TRP A 147 17.15 1.23 9.48
CA TRP A 147 15.98 1.20 8.64
C TRP A 147 15.60 2.62 8.23
N ARG A 148 15.34 2.83 6.95
CA ARG A 148 14.94 4.13 6.45
C ARG A 148 13.42 4.27 6.56
N MET A 149 12.99 5.15 7.45
CA MET A 149 11.59 5.56 7.57
C MET A 149 11.27 6.60 6.50
N HIS A 150 10.46 6.21 5.53
CA HIS A 150 9.93 7.09 4.49
C HIS A 150 8.57 7.67 4.91
N GLN A 151 8.34 8.93 4.60
CA GLN A 151 7.08 9.62 4.77
C GLN A 151 6.80 10.44 3.51
N PHE A 152 5.68 10.17 2.85
CA PHE A 152 5.17 10.93 1.72
C PHE A 152 3.87 11.61 2.10
N PHE A 153 3.65 12.80 1.57
CA PHE A 153 2.51 13.66 1.89
C PHE A 153 1.76 13.96 0.58
N VAL A 154 0.77 13.12 0.29
CA VAL A 154 0.00 13.16 -0.94
C VAL A 154 -1.07 14.24 -0.81
N HIS A 155 -0.94 15.30 -1.59
CA HIS A 155 -1.90 16.39 -1.60
C HIS A 155 -3.09 15.97 -2.46
N SER A 156 -4.22 15.66 -1.82
CA SER A 156 -5.41 15.20 -2.54
C SER A 156 -6.38 16.34 -2.78
N ALA A 157 -5.89 17.44 -3.36
CA ALA A 157 -6.69 18.67 -3.48
C ALA A 157 -8.05 18.41 -4.16
N HIS A 158 -8.19 17.41 -5.05
CA HIS A 158 -9.46 17.11 -5.73
C HIS A 158 -9.74 15.62 -6.06
N ARG A 159 -8.99 14.64 -5.51
CA ARG A 159 -9.04 13.23 -5.98
C ARG A 159 -9.28 12.17 -4.89
N ALA A 160 -9.54 12.57 -3.65
CA ALA A 160 -9.87 11.61 -2.59
C ALA A 160 -11.36 11.23 -2.63
N ILE A 161 -11.65 9.95 -2.81
CA ILE A 161 -13.01 9.39 -2.69
C ILE A 161 -13.25 9.03 -1.23
N ARG A 162 -14.41 9.42 -0.69
CA ARG A 162 -14.79 9.20 0.72
C ARG A 162 -16.12 8.46 0.83
N PRO A 163 -16.26 7.51 1.76
CA PRO A 163 -17.53 6.83 1.95
C PRO A 163 -18.56 7.80 2.53
N ARG A 164 -19.69 7.97 1.85
CA ARG A 164 -20.89 8.59 2.42
C ARG A 164 -21.96 7.51 2.65
N SER A 165 -22.52 7.49 3.85
CA SER A 165 -23.56 6.53 4.23
C SER A 165 -24.89 7.23 4.42
N ARG A 166 -25.97 6.71 3.82
CA ARG A 166 -27.32 7.26 4.02
C ARG A 166 -27.83 7.13 5.45
N SER A 167 -27.35 6.13 6.20
CA SER A 167 -27.81 5.81 7.55
C SER A 167 -26.88 6.30 8.65
N ASN A 168 -25.60 6.56 8.37
CA ASN A 168 -24.62 6.94 9.38
C ASN A 168 -24.31 8.45 9.35
N LYS A 169 -25.04 9.22 10.16
CA LYS A 169 -24.87 10.68 10.26
C LYS A 169 -23.52 11.10 10.83
N ASP A 170 -22.98 10.35 11.79
CA ASP A 170 -21.70 10.68 12.44
C ASP A 170 -20.53 10.56 11.46
N GLN A 171 -20.55 9.51 10.64
CA GLN A 171 -19.60 9.33 9.55
C GLN A 171 -19.70 10.44 8.51
N ASN A 172 -20.91 10.79 8.05
CA ASN A 172 -21.08 11.89 7.11
C ASN A 172 -20.57 13.21 7.70
N THR A 173 -20.78 13.43 9.00
CA THR A 173 -20.26 14.59 9.71
C THR A 173 -18.73 14.58 9.77
N ALA A 174 -18.09 13.42 9.96
CA ALA A 174 -16.64 13.27 9.90
C ALA A 174 -16.10 13.58 8.49
N VAL A 175 -16.76 13.07 7.45
CA VAL A 175 -16.45 13.39 6.04
C VAL A 175 -16.58 14.89 5.76
N ASP A 176 -17.66 15.53 6.21
CA ASP A 176 -17.88 16.98 6.01
C ASP A 176 -16.90 17.83 6.84
N THR A 177 -16.43 17.32 7.97
CA THR A 177 -15.39 17.97 8.78
C THR A 177 -14.03 17.88 8.09
N LEU A 178 -13.65 16.69 7.60
CA LEU A 178 -12.42 16.49 6.83
C LEU A 178 -12.41 17.36 5.56
N THR A 179 -13.54 17.41 4.84
CA THR A 179 -13.69 18.23 3.63
C THR A 179 -13.49 19.71 3.94
N ARG A 180 -14.13 20.23 5.00
CA ARG A 180 -13.92 21.63 5.44
C ARG A 180 -12.49 21.90 5.90
N GLN A 181 -11.85 20.93 6.55
CA GLN A 181 -10.45 21.06 6.97
C GLN A 181 -9.50 21.10 5.78
N GLU A 182 -9.76 20.35 4.71
CA GLU A 182 -9.00 20.43 3.46
C GLU A 182 -9.24 21.76 2.73
N GLU A 183 -10.50 22.18 2.56
CA GLU A 183 -10.87 23.45 1.93
C GLU A 183 -10.28 24.67 2.67
N SER A 184 -10.16 24.58 3.99
CA SER A 184 -9.52 25.60 4.83
C SER A 184 -8.00 25.46 4.94
N GLY A 185 -7.40 24.44 4.32
CA GLY A 185 -5.96 24.17 4.34
C GLY A 185 -5.41 23.63 5.68
N GLN A 186 -6.28 23.23 6.60
CA GLN A 186 -5.91 22.63 7.89
C GLN A 186 -5.40 21.18 7.76
N VAL A 187 -5.89 20.42 6.78
CA VAL A 187 -5.35 19.10 6.43
C VAL A 187 -4.93 19.13 4.96
N PRO A 188 -3.68 19.51 4.65
CA PRO A 188 -3.27 19.69 3.25
C PRO A 188 -2.94 18.37 2.53
N HIS A 189 -2.73 17.25 3.26
CA HIS A 189 -2.18 16.03 2.68
C HIS A 189 -2.56 14.73 3.41
N TYR A 190 -2.53 13.62 2.67
CA TYR A 190 -2.56 12.25 3.16
C TYR A 190 -1.14 11.75 3.39
N ARG A 191 -0.86 11.25 4.59
CA ARG A 191 0.48 10.78 4.95
C ARG A 191 0.63 9.28 4.70
N VAL A 192 1.51 8.92 3.77
CA VAL A 192 1.93 7.55 3.49
C VAL A 192 3.27 7.30 4.19
N PHE A 193 3.32 6.39 5.16
CA PHE A 193 4.52 6.16 5.98
C PHE A 193 4.67 4.71 6.40
N GLY A 194 5.80 4.40 7.07
CA GLY A 194 6.04 3.08 7.63
C GLY A 194 6.23 2.00 6.56
N MET A 195 5.69 0.81 6.82
CA MET A 195 5.81 -0.33 5.91
C MET A 195 5.22 -0.03 4.53
N THR A 196 4.05 0.58 4.48
CA THR A 196 3.36 1.01 3.25
C THR A 196 4.28 1.86 2.35
N ALA A 197 4.93 2.87 2.93
CA ALA A 197 5.85 3.73 2.17
C ALA A 197 7.08 2.97 1.66
N ARG A 198 7.62 2.03 2.45
CA ARG A 198 8.74 1.20 2.00
C ARG A 198 8.36 0.28 0.85
N ILE A 199 7.20 -0.40 0.95
CA ILE A 199 6.71 -1.26 -0.12
C ILE A 199 6.52 -0.45 -1.41
N LEU A 200 5.96 0.76 -1.33
CA LEU A 200 5.78 1.63 -2.51
C LEU A 200 7.12 2.03 -3.15
N VAL A 201 8.12 2.39 -2.34
CA VAL A 201 9.47 2.69 -2.84
C VAL A 201 10.08 1.47 -3.52
N ASP A 202 10.01 0.30 -2.89
CA ASP A 202 10.54 -0.96 -3.42
C ASP A 202 9.85 -1.35 -4.74
N ALA A 203 8.52 -1.26 -4.79
CA ALA A 203 7.75 -1.53 -5.98
C ALA A 203 8.11 -0.56 -7.12
N ALA A 204 8.25 0.74 -6.82
CA ALA A 204 8.60 1.76 -7.82
C ALA A 204 10.02 1.55 -8.36
N ARG A 205 10.98 1.18 -7.49
CA ARG A 205 12.35 0.85 -7.89
C ARG A 205 12.37 -0.29 -8.91
N ILE A 206 11.57 -1.33 -8.67
CA ILE A 206 11.45 -2.48 -9.57
C ILE A 206 10.78 -2.06 -10.88
N ALA A 207 9.64 -1.38 -10.81
CA ALA A 207 8.85 -1.02 -11.99
C ALA A 207 9.59 -0.07 -12.95
N PHE A 208 10.27 0.95 -12.40
CA PHE A 208 10.99 1.95 -13.19
C PHE A 208 12.48 1.61 -13.40
N ALA A 209 12.98 0.53 -12.79
CA ALA A 209 14.39 0.16 -12.79
C ALA A 209 15.30 1.35 -12.39
N ARG A 210 14.88 2.11 -11.37
CA ARG A 210 15.51 3.37 -10.95
C ARG A 210 15.61 3.44 -9.43
N GLU A 211 16.77 3.85 -8.94
CA GLU A 211 16.97 4.12 -7.51
C GLU A 211 16.35 5.47 -7.11
N PRO A 212 15.85 5.61 -5.87
CA PRO A 212 15.26 6.86 -5.42
C PRO A 212 16.32 7.95 -5.23
N GLU A 213 15.91 9.21 -5.36
CA GLU A 213 16.75 10.41 -5.16
C GLU A 213 17.14 10.64 -3.69
N PHE A 214 16.70 9.77 -2.79
CA PHE A 214 16.94 9.85 -1.36
C PHE A 214 17.53 8.54 -0.81
N ALA A 215 18.09 8.64 0.40
CA ALA A 215 18.56 7.48 1.14
C ALA A 215 17.43 6.45 1.34
N HIS A 216 17.76 5.17 1.16
CA HIS A 216 16.85 4.02 1.20
C HIS A 216 17.59 2.75 1.67
N ASN A 217 16.86 1.69 1.99
CA ASN A 217 17.44 0.37 2.26
C ASN A 217 17.82 -0.32 0.93
N SER A 218 19.02 -0.88 0.84
CA SER A 218 19.53 -1.48 -0.41
C SER A 218 18.75 -2.73 -0.85
N HIS A 219 18.20 -3.48 0.10
CA HIS A 219 17.47 -4.72 -0.16
C HIS A 219 15.94 -4.53 -0.15
N PHE A 220 15.24 -5.43 -0.86
CA PHE A 220 13.79 -5.50 -0.94
C PHE A 220 13.22 -6.41 0.14
N GLY A 221 12.18 -5.94 0.85
CA GLY A 221 11.52 -6.70 1.92
C GLY A 221 12.48 -7.23 2.99
N ASP A 222 12.04 -8.22 3.77
CA ASP A 222 12.71 -8.74 4.97
C ASP A 222 12.69 -10.28 5.04
N GLU A 223 12.63 -10.96 3.88
CA GLU A 223 12.54 -12.44 3.76
C GLU A 223 13.58 -13.20 4.57
N GLU A 224 14.84 -12.75 4.51
CA GLU A 224 15.93 -13.37 5.24
C GLU A 224 15.67 -13.32 6.75
N MET A 225 15.19 -12.18 7.25
CA MET A 225 14.86 -12.02 8.67
C MET A 225 13.65 -12.85 9.07
N ILE A 226 12.61 -12.87 8.23
CA ILE A 226 11.41 -13.69 8.44
C ILE A 226 11.79 -15.17 8.54
N SER A 227 12.64 -15.65 7.64
CA SER A 227 13.15 -17.03 7.64
C SER A 227 13.93 -17.36 8.92
N LYS A 228 14.82 -16.46 9.35
CA LYS A 228 15.59 -16.62 10.60
C LYS A 228 14.69 -16.64 11.84
N LEU A 229 13.68 -15.79 11.89
CA LEU A 229 12.69 -15.78 12.98
C LEU A 229 11.86 -17.06 13.02
N ARG A 230 11.44 -17.57 11.86
CA ARG A 230 10.75 -18.87 11.77
C ARG A 230 11.62 -20.02 12.28
N ARG A 231 12.93 -20.04 11.96
CA ARG A 231 13.87 -21.04 12.49
C ARG A 231 14.02 -20.99 14.02
N LEU A 232 13.82 -19.81 14.62
CA LEU A 232 13.76 -19.62 16.08
C LEU A 232 12.40 -19.96 16.69
N GLY A 233 11.45 -20.45 15.89
CA GLY A 233 10.10 -20.80 16.34
C GLY A 233 9.20 -19.59 16.60
N ARG A 234 9.51 -18.43 16.01
CA ARG A 234 8.64 -17.24 15.96
C ARG A 234 7.75 -17.27 14.71
N LEU A 235 6.80 -16.33 14.61
CA LEU A 235 5.90 -16.17 13.44
C LEU A 235 5.10 -17.46 13.14
N ARG A 236 4.56 -18.08 14.19
CA ARG A 236 3.69 -19.26 14.10
C ARG A 236 2.29 -18.88 13.62
N ASP A 237 1.53 -19.89 13.19
CA ASP A 237 0.15 -19.73 12.73
C ASP A 237 -0.76 -19.10 13.80
N GLU A 238 -0.51 -19.44 15.08
CA GLU A 238 -1.22 -18.87 16.23
C GLU A 238 -0.27 -18.01 17.08
N ARG A 239 -0.64 -16.73 17.24
CA ARG A 239 0.06 -15.83 18.15
C ARG A 239 -0.29 -16.18 19.59
N ARG A 240 0.72 -16.48 20.40
CA ARG A 240 0.55 -16.69 21.84
C ARG A 240 0.57 -15.34 22.57
N PRO A 241 -0.37 -15.07 23.48
CA PRO A 241 -0.33 -13.87 24.31
C PRO A 241 0.97 -13.80 25.13
N GLY A 242 1.64 -12.65 25.16
CA GLY A 242 2.89 -12.43 25.91
C GLY A 242 4.18 -12.80 25.16
N GLU A 243 4.07 -13.37 23.97
CA GLU A 243 5.20 -13.61 23.08
C GLU A 243 5.48 -12.35 22.24
N GLU A 244 6.26 -11.41 22.79
CA GLU A 244 6.75 -10.23 22.05
C GLU A 244 8.15 -10.44 21.48
N LEU A 245 8.40 -9.90 20.29
CA LEU A 245 9.70 -9.90 19.64
C LEU A 245 10.67 -9.01 20.42
N THR A 246 11.45 -9.63 21.30
CA THR A 246 12.44 -8.90 22.09
C THR A 246 13.67 -8.56 21.25
N ARG A 247 14.41 -7.53 21.67
CA ARG A 247 15.70 -7.16 21.07
C ARG A 247 16.67 -8.34 21.03
N GLU A 248 16.77 -9.10 22.13
CA GLU A 248 17.65 -10.26 22.23
C GLU A 248 17.31 -11.35 21.21
N MET A 249 16.02 -11.59 20.95
CA MET A 249 15.59 -12.56 19.94
C MET A 249 16.01 -12.14 18.54
N MET A 250 15.86 -10.85 18.20
CA MET A 250 16.32 -10.33 16.91
C MET A 250 17.84 -10.37 16.77
N GLU A 251 18.60 -10.13 17.84
CA GLU A 251 20.05 -10.30 17.84
C GLU A 251 20.46 -11.77 17.64
N ARG A 252 19.73 -12.71 18.24
CA ARG A 252 19.91 -14.15 17.99
C ARG A 252 19.56 -14.50 16.55
N ALA A 253 18.48 -13.94 16.00
CA ALA A 253 18.08 -14.13 14.61
C ALA A 253 19.16 -13.63 13.65
N ALA A 254 19.68 -12.42 13.85
CA ALA A 254 20.71 -11.83 13.02
C ALA A 254 22.03 -12.63 12.98
N LYS A 255 22.34 -13.37 14.05
CA LYS A 255 23.53 -14.24 14.14
C LYS A 255 23.36 -15.63 13.52
N LEU A 256 22.14 -16.01 13.12
CA LEU A 256 21.91 -17.25 12.39
C LEU A 256 22.40 -17.08 10.95
N SER A 257 23.27 -18.00 10.52
CA SER A 257 23.72 -18.18 9.14
C SER A 257 22.71 -18.98 8.32
#